data_AF-A0A7G8PZI0-F1
#
_entry.id   AF-A0A7G8PZI0-F1
#
_cell.length_a   1.000
_cell.length_b   1.000
_cell.length_c   1.000
_cell.angle_alpha   90.00
_cell.angle_beta   90.00
_cell.angle_gamma   90.00
#
_symmetry.space_group_name_H-M   'P 1'
#
loop_
_entity.id
_entity.type
_entity.pdbx_description
1 polymer ?
#
loop_
_entity_poly.entity_id
_entity_poly.type
_entity_poly.pdbx_seq_one_letter_code
_entity_poly.pdbx_strand_id
1 'polypeptide(L)'
;MKLLWKKGVVIACALSVSACASIVGGRYQKVEVETRAANQSVHADCTLSNGESQVRVTTPGTATVHRSSHDLSVSCQKDGKQIAQQSYDSTIRGMVWGNLIFGGLIGIVVDFSDGASHHYPDKLSVPVSSSYASGTVYSNAGIARTGAMTAPAPTLADGLASMDSRVGKTMFNAAQNVAAAHQCNRAIHVVMVDGQRAMFRSQCPASDDVQIECAGDACVAMQPTGLAGS
;
A
#
# COMPACT_ATOMS: atom_id res chain seq x y z
N MET A 1 56.11 -10.80 -34.40
CA MET A 1 55.30 -9.73 -33.73
C MET A 1 53.94 -9.46 -34.42
N LYS A 2 53.86 -9.30 -35.75
CA LYS A 2 52.58 -9.03 -36.46
C LYS A 2 51.51 -10.14 -36.37
N LEU A 3 51.92 -11.40 -36.16
CA LEU A 3 51.01 -12.54 -36.04
C LEU A 3 50.35 -12.67 -34.64
N LEU A 4 50.99 -12.11 -33.61
CA LEU A 4 50.48 -12.15 -32.23
C LEU A 4 49.35 -11.12 -32.03
N TRP A 5 49.43 -9.98 -32.71
CA TRP A 5 48.37 -8.95 -32.67
C TRP A 5 47.06 -9.47 -33.32
N LYS A 6 47.15 -10.18 -34.45
CA LYS A 6 45.96 -10.76 -35.11
C LYS A 6 45.24 -11.78 -34.23
N LYS A 7 45.99 -12.61 -33.48
CA LYS A 7 45.41 -13.59 -32.54
C LYS A 7 44.82 -12.91 -31.30
N GLY A 8 45.45 -11.83 -30.82
CA GLY A 8 44.95 -11.04 -29.70
C GLY A 8 43.58 -10.38 -29.98
N VAL A 9 43.37 -9.85 -31.20
CA VAL A 9 42.09 -9.23 -31.59
C VAL A 9 40.93 -10.24 -31.65
N VAL A 10 41.19 -11.46 -32.14
CA VAL A 10 40.16 -12.51 -32.20
C VAL A 10 39.76 -13.00 -30.80
N ILE A 11 40.72 -13.11 -29.87
CA ILE A 11 40.44 -13.49 -28.48
C ILE A 11 39.67 -12.36 -27.76
N ALA A 12 40.01 -11.10 -28.00
CA ALA A 12 39.29 -9.95 -27.43
C ALA A 12 37.85 -9.84 -27.95
N CYS A 13 37.59 -10.16 -29.22
CA CYS A 13 36.23 -10.23 -29.79
C CYS A 13 35.43 -11.42 -29.24
N ALA A 14 36.06 -12.59 -29.03
CA ALA A 14 35.37 -13.76 -28.48
C ALA A 14 34.94 -13.56 -27.01
N LEU A 15 35.71 -12.80 -26.23
CA LEU A 15 35.38 -12.46 -24.84
C LEU A 15 34.30 -11.36 -24.71
N SER A 16 33.99 -10.63 -25.79
CA SER A 16 32.93 -9.60 -25.78
C SER A 16 31.54 -10.15 -26.13
N VAL A 17 31.43 -11.38 -26.65
CA VAL A 17 30.14 -12.03 -26.95
C VAL A 17 29.56 -12.79 -25.75
N SER A 18 30.34 -13.04 -24.70
CA SER A 18 29.84 -13.62 -23.43
C SER A 18 29.12 -12.61 -22.52
N ALA A 19 28.99 -11.35 -22.94
CA ALA A 19 28.24 -10.32 -22.24
C ALA A 19 26.72 -10.35 -22.54
N CYS A 20 26.16 -11.51 -22.88
CA CYS A 20 24.71 -11.78 -22.77
C CYS A 20 24.31 -11.86 -21.28
N ALA A 21 24.66 -10.85 -20.49
CA ALA A 21 24.25 -10.70 -19.11
C ALA A 21 22.78 -10.29 -19.12
N SER A 22 21.89 -11.29 -19.25
CA SER A 22 20.50 -11.33 -18.79
C SER A 22 19.88 -9.97 -18.39
N ILE A 23 19.68 -9.08 -19.37
CA ILE A 23 18.69 -7.99 -19.27
C ILE A 23 17.34 -8.67 -19.47
N VAL A 24 16.91 -9.38 -18.45
CA VAL A 24 15.54 -9.87 -18.35
C VAL A 24 15.06 -9.47 -16.96
N GLY A 25 15.03 -8.16 -16.74
CA GLY A 25 14.02 -7.58 -15.84
C GLY A 25 12.67 -7.79 -16.50
N GLY A 26 12.17 -9.03 -16.48
CA GLY A 26 10.94 -9.39 -17.19
C GLY A 26 9.75 -8.55 -16.72
N ARG A 27 8.69 -8.55 -17.54
CA ARG A 27 7.40 -7.90 -17.25
C ARG A 27 6.67 -8.47 -16.04
N TYR A 28 7.17 -9.57 -15.47
CA TYR A 28 6.51 -10.27 -14.37
C TYR A 28 7.40 -10.25 -13.14
N GLN A 29 6.77 -10.10 -11.98
CA GLN A 29 7.41 -10.12 -10.68
C GLN A 29 6.69 -11.11 -9.77
N LYS A 30 7.45 -11.88 -8.98
CA LYS A 30 6.89 -12.66 -7.88
C LYS A 30 6.77 -11.77 -6.65
N VAL A 31 5.59 -11.73 -6.04
CA VAL A 31 5.31 -10.98 -4.82
C VAL A 31 4.78 -11.95 -3.75
N GLU A 32 5.40 -11.91 -2.58
CA GLU A 32 4.92 -12.63 -1.39
C GLU A 32 3.79 -11.82 -0.75
N VAL A 33 2.66 -12.46 -0.48
CA VAL A 33 1.47 -11.82 0.09
C VAL A 33 1.15 -12.49 1.40
N GLU A 34 1.06 -11.67 2.45
CA GLU A 34 0.77 -12.14 3.79
C GLU A 34 -0.28 -11.24 4.45
N THR A 35 -1.39 -11.83 4.89
CA THR A 35 -2.41 -11.12 5.67
C THR A 35 -2.14 -11.25 7.16
N ARG A 36 -2.09 -10.12 7.86
CA ARG A 36 -1.81 -10.07 9.31
C ARG A 36 -2.97 -9.48 10.09
N ALA A 37 -3.43 -10.19 11.11
CA ALA A 37 -4.30 -9.65 12.13
C ALA A 37 -3.52 -9.56 13.45
N ALA A 38 -3.31 -8.34 13.95
CA ALA A 38 -2.35 -8.10 15.03
C ALA A 38 -0.98 -8.75 14.72
N ASN A 39 -0.59 -9.78 15.46
CA ASN A 39 0.68 -10.50 15.27
C ASN A 39 0.50 -11.90 14.65
N GLN A 40 -0.70 -12.25 14.18
CA GLN A 40 -1.02 -13.57 13.65
C GLN A 40 -1.22 -13.54 12.13
N SER A 41 -0.65 -14.53 11.44
CA SER A 41 -0.88 -14.73 10.02
C SER A 41 -2.27 -15.33 9.81
N VAL A 42 -3.06 -14.72 8.93
CA VAL A 42 -4.43 -15.12 8.64
C VAL A 42 -4.46 -15.72 7.26
N HIS A 43 -5.18 -16.82 7.06
CA HIS A 43 -5.47 -17.31 5.71
C HIS A 43 -6.64 -16.55 5.09
N ALA A 44 -6.44 -16.02 3.89
CA ALA A 44 -7.44 -15.30 3.11
C ALA A 44 -7.20 -15.47 1.61
N ASP A 45 -8.26 -15.36 0.82
CA ASP A 45 -8.17 -15.35 -0.64
C ASP A 45 -8.05 -13.92 -1.13
N CYS A 46 -6.89 -13.57 -1.68
CA CYS A 46 -6.58 -12.23 -2.15
C CYS A 46 -6.57 -12.17 -3.69
N THR A 47 -7.09 -11.07 -4.23
CA THR A 47 -7.03 -10.71 -5.65
C THR A 47 -6.13 -9.50 -5.80
N LEU A 48 -5.06 -9.64 -6.59
CA LEU A 48 -4.11 -8.60 -6.91
C LEU A 48 -4.41 -8.10 -8.33
N SER A 49 -4.50 -6.78 -8.52
CA SER A 49 -4.89 -6.17 -9.79
C SER A 49 -4.23 -4.81 -9.99
N ASN A 50 -3.75 -4.54 -11.19
CA ASN A 50 -3.13 -3.26 -11.57
C ASN A 50 -3.63 -2.73 -12.93
N GLY A 51 -4.82 -3.14 -13.34
CA GLY A 51 -5.41 -2.79 -14.65
C GLY A 51 -4.88 -3.62 -15.82
N GLU A 52 -3.60 -3.97 -15.79
CA GLU A 52 -2.93 -4.79 -16.83
C GLU A 52 -3.02 -6.30 -16.55
N SER A 53 -3.07 -6.68 -15.27
CA SER A 53 -3.18 -8.07 -14.86
C SER A 53 -4.04 -8.21 -13.61
N GLN A 54 -4.69 -9.38 -13.49
CA GLN A 54 -5.40 -9.78 -12.29
C GLN A 54 -5.03 -11.22 -11.92
N VAL A 55 -4.59 -11.44 -10.69
CA VAL A 55 -4.18 -12.75 -10.18
C VAL A 55 -4.75 -13.00 -8.80
N ARG A 56 -5.14 -14.24 -8.50
CA ARG A 56 -5.60 -14.67 -7.18
C ARG A 56 -4.50 -15.44 -6.45
N VAL A 57 -4.42 -15.26 -5.14
CA VAL A 57 -3.50 -15.97 -4.24
C VAL A 57 -4.17 -16.19 -2.89
N THR A 58 -4.01 -17.39 -2.33
CA THR A 58 -4.39 -17.66 -0.95
C THR A 58 -3.19 -17.34 -0.05
N THR A 59 -3.39 -16.49 0.94
CA THR A 59 -2.34 -16.04 1.86
C THR A 59 -2.17 -17.02 3.03
N PRO A 60 -0.95 -17.11 3.60
CA PRO A 60 0.31 -16.60 3.06
C PRO A 60 0.71 -17.35 1.77
N GLY A 61 1.13 -16.63 0.73
CA GLY A 61 1.43 -17.23 -0.56
C GLY A 61 2.18 -16.30 -1.51
N THR A 62 2.59 -16.81 -2.67
CA THR A 62 3.31 -16.02 -3.67
C THR A 62 2.48 -15.91 -4.95
N ALA A 63 2.28 -14.69 -5.44
CA ALA A 63 1.63 -14.43 -6.71
C ALA A 63 2.66 -13.94 -7.74
N THR A 64 2.44 -14.26 -9.02
CA THR A 64 3.22 -13.66 -10.12
C THR A 64 2.36 -12.58 -10.78
N VAL A 65 2.75 -11.31 -10.61
CA VAL A 65 2.03 -10.13 -11.12
C VAL A 65 2.75 -9.55 -12.33
N HIS A 66 2.01 -8.97 -13.27
CA HIS A 66 2.60 -8.15 -14.32
C HIS A 66 3.02 -6.81 -13.71
N ARG A 67 4.19 -6.28 -14.08
CA ARG A 67 4.67 -4.96 -13.69
C ARG A 67 3.94 -3.91 -14.50
N SER A 68 3.45 -2.87 -13.85
CA SER A 68 2.78 -1.76 -14.50
C SER A 68 3.19 -0.46 -13.81
N SER A 69 3.01 0.66 -14.50
CA SER A 69 3.10 2.00 -13.92
C SER A 69 1.97 2.30 -12.93
N HIS A 70 0.87 1.54 -13.00
CA HIS A 70 -0.26 1.64 -12.09
C HIS A 70 0.01 0.92 -10.76
N ASP A 71 -0.64 1.41 -9.70
CA ASP A 71 -0.56 0.79 -8.38
C ASP A 71 -1.18 -0.61 -8.37
N LEU A 72 -0.63 -1.47 -7.52
CA LEU A 72 -1.14 -2.81 -7.30
C LEU A 72 -2.20 -2.80 -6.21
N SER A 73 -3.46 -2.91 -6.62
CA SER A 73 -4.61 -3.08 -5.72
C SER A 73 -4.70 -4.52 -5.23
N VAL A 74 -4.77 -4.72 -3.92
CA VAL A 74 -4.93 -6.02 -3.27
C VAL A 74 -6.23 -6.04 -2.48
N SER A 75 -7.14 -6.91 -2.87
CA SER A 75 -8.43 -7.14 -2.22
C SER A 75 -8.46 -8.53 -1.60
N CYS A 76 -8.61 -8.63 -0.28
CA CYS A 76 -8.61 -9.92 0.41
C CYS A 76 -9.98 -10.25 0.98
N GLN A 77 -10.38 -11.50 0.82
CA GLN A 77 -11.64 -12.05 1.30
C GLN A 77 -11.40 -13.28 2.16
N LYS A 78 -12.25 -13.48 3.16
CA LYS A 78 -12.28 -14.69 3.98
C LYS A 78 -13.72 -15.01 4.31
N ASP A 79 -14.09 -16.29 4.18
CA ASP A 79 -15.46 -16.78 4.43
C ASP A 79 -16.54 -15.98 3.67
N GLY A 80 -16.24 -15.56 2.43
CA GLY A 80 -17.15 -14.78 1.58
C GLY A 80 -17.31 -13.31 1.96
N LYS A 81 -16.51 -12.79 2.90
CA LYS A 81 -16.50 -11.38 3.30
C LYS A 81 -15.19 -10.71 2.92
N GLN A 82 -15.25 -9.46 2.47
CA GLN A 82 -14.08 -8.64 2.25
C GLN A 82 -13.48 -8.20 3.59
N ILE A 83 -12.20 -8.54 3.81
CA ILE A 83 -11.50 -8.28 5.07
C ILE A 83 -10.40 -7.21 4.92
N ALA A 84 -9.98 -6.92 3.69
CA ALA A 84 -8.96 -5.91 3.40
C ALA A 84 -9.08 -5.39 1.96
N GLN A 85 -8.70 -4.12 1.77
CA GLN A 85 -8.43 -3.50 0.48
C GLN A 85 -7.24 -2.57 0.66
N GLN A 86 -6.15 -2.80 -0.08
CA GLN A 86 -4.91 -2.01 0.01
C GLN A 86 -4.38 -1.71 -1.38
N SER A 87 -3.60 -0.65 -1.52
CA SER A 87 -2.88 -0.30 -2.74
C SER A 87 -1.39 -0.23 -2.45
N TYR A 88 -0.56 -0.71 -3.37
CA TYR A 88 0.89 -0.64 -3.27
C TYR A 88 1.46 0.06 -4.50
N ASP A 89 2.23 1.11 -4.24
CA ASP A 89 2.81 1.95 -5.28
C ASP A 89 3.79 1.17 -6.17
N SER A 90 3.76 1.48 -7.47
CA SER A 90 4.80 1.02 -8.39
C SER A 90 5.99 1.97 -8.36
N THR A 91 7.19 1.45 -8.13
CA THR A 91 8.44 2.24 -8.09
C THR A 91 9.38 1.85 -9.23
N ILE A 92 10.06 2.83 -9.81
CA ILE A 92 11.13 2.60 -10.79
C ILE A 92 12.44 2.44 -10.02
N ARG A 93 13.05 1.25 -10.05
CA ARG A 93 14.35 1.03 -9.41
C ARG A 93 15.45 1.67 -10.27
N GLY A 94 16.40 2.37 -9.63
CA GLY A 94 17.47 3.15 -10.27
C GLY A 94 18.46 2.38 -11.16
N MET A 95 18.27 1.08 -11.39
CA MET A 95 19.08 0.30 -12.35
C MET A 95 18.84 0.73 -13.80
N VAL A 96 17.77 1.50 -14.08
CA VAL A 96 17.57 2.22 -15.35
C VAL A 96 18.76 3.18 -15.64
N TRP A 97 19.40 3.75 -14.61
CA TRP A 97 20.58 4.61 -14.78
C TRP A 97 21.86 3.85 -15.12
N GLY A 98 21.93 2.53 -14.86
CA GLY A 98 23.08 1.70 -15.25
C GLY A 98 23.13 1.47 -16.77
N ASN A 99 21.96 1.33 -17.40
CA ASN A 99 21.83 1.15 -18.85
C ASN A 99 21.94 2.45 -19.65
N LEU A 100 21.83 3.62 -18.99
CA LEU A 100 22.10 4.92 -19.59
C LEU A 100 23.55 5.02 -20.11
N ILE A 101 24.49 4.30 -19.47
CA ILE A 101 25.91 4.30 -19.84
C ILE A 101 26.23 3.28 -20.96
N PHE A 102 25.47 2.18 -21.08
CA PHE A 102 25.78 1.10 -22.03
C PHE A 102 24.84 1.01 -23.26
N GLY A 103 23.62 1.59 -23.24
CA GLY A 103 22.58 1.37 -24.28
C GLY A 103 22.04 2.61 -25.00
N GLY A 104 22.41 3.83 -24.60
CA GLY A 104 21.95 5.07 -25.22
C GLY A 104 20.42 5.33 -25.14
N LEU A 105 19.97 6.44 -25.71
CA LEU A 105 18.57 6.92 -25.66
C LEU A 105 17.53 5.91 -26.19
N ILE A 106 17.93 4.96 -27.04
CA ILE A 106 17.02 3.98 -27.66
C ILE A 106 16.56 2.93 -26.63
N GLY A 107 17.40 2.54 -25.67
CA GLY A 107 17.03 1.57 -24.63
C GLY A 107 15.96 2.10 -23.64
N ILE A 108 15.99 3.41 -23.36
CA ILE A 108 15.07 4.05 -22.40
C ILE A 108 13.62 4.02 -22.91
N VAL A 109 13.41 4.22 -24.21
CA VAL A 109 12.04 4.36 -24.75
C VAL A 109 11.30 3.02 -24.75
N VAL A 110 11.99 1.93 -25.07
CA VAL A 110 11.37 0.61 -25.16
C VAL A 110 11.11 0.04 -23.76
N ASP A 111 12.07 0.16 -22.82
CA ASP A 111 11.94 -0.39 -21.45
C ASP A 111 10.87 0.33 -20.60
N PHE A 112 10.53 1.58 -20.93
CA PHE A 112 9.43 2.33 -20.31
C PHE A 112 8.07 2.01 -20.92
N SER A 113 7.98 1.86 -22.25
CA SER A 113 6.72 1.54 -22.94
C SER A 113 6.09 0.23 -22.46
N ASP A 114 6.95 -0.60 -21.89
CA ASP A 114 6.70 -1.98 -21.58
C ASP A 114 6.46 -2.25 -20.09
N GLY A 115 6.55 -1.24 -19.22
CA GLY A 115 6.34 -1.43 -17.77
C GLY A 115 7.43 -2.24 -17.07
N ALA A 116 8.43 -2.77 -17.80
CA ALA A 116 9.52 -3.59 -17.26
C ALA A 116 10.38 -2.86 -16.22
N SER A 117 10.42 -1.53 -16.33
CA SER A 117 11.10 -0.60 -15.43
C SER A 117 10.42 -0.41 -14.07
N HIS A 118 9.14 -0.82 -13.94
CA HIS A 118 8.36 -0.67 -12.72
C HIS A 118 8.45 -1.90 -11.82
N HIS A 119 8.38 -1.70 -10.51
CA HIS A 119 8.48 -2.76 -9.52
C HIS A 119 7.50 -2.51 -8.38
N TYR A 120 6.90 -3.59 -7.89
CA TYR A 120 6.16 -3.59 -6.63
C TYR A 120 7.07 -4.04 -5.47
N PRO A 121 6.67 -3.82 -4.21
CA PRO A 121 7.37 -4.41 -3.08
C PRO A 121 7.38 -5.94 -3.19
N ASP A 122 8.53 -6.56 -2.91
CA ASP A 122 8.69 -8.02 -3.02
C ASP A 122 7.83 -8.77 -1.98
N LYS A 123 7.49 -8.10 -0.87
CA LYS A 123 6.60 -8.59 0.18
C LYS A 123 5.48 -7.59 0.48
N LEU A 124 4.25 -8.06 0.37
CA LEU A 124 3.02 -7.33 0.66
C LEU A 124 2.46 -7.81 2.00
N SER A 125 2.57 -6.97 3.03
CA SER A 125 1.89 -7.20 4.31
C SER A 125 0.55 -6.49 4.29
N VAL A 126 -0.54 -7.26 4.31
CA VAL A 126 -1.91 -6.77 4.25
C VAL A 126 -2.50 -6.82 5.68
N PRO A 127 -2.59 -5.68 6.38
CA PRO A 127 -3.21 -5.66 7.70
C PRO A 127 -4.72 -5.90 7.59
N VAL A 128 -5.26 -6.72 8.49
CA VAL A 128 -6.69 -7.00 8.62
C VAL A 128 -7.12 -6.81 10.08
N SER A 129 -8.42 -6.67 10.32
CA SER A 129 -8.96 -6.46 11.67
C SER A 129 -8.49 -7.54 12.65
N SER A 130 -8.22 -7.13 13.90
CA SER A 130 -7.82 -8.03 14.98
C SER A 130 -8.87 -9.11 15.29
N SER A 131 -10.13 -8.91 14.87
CA SER A 131 -11.18 -9.93 14.96
C SER A 131 -10.84 -11.22 14.20
N TYR A 132 -9.93 -11.15 13.21
CA TYR A 132 -9.46 -12.32 12.46
C TYR A 132 -8.20 -12.99 13.06
N ALA A 133 -7.60 -12.41 14.12
CA ALA A 133 -6.41 -12.94 14.77
C ALA A 133 -6.73 -14.20 15.60
N SER A 134 -7.88 -14.18 16.28
CA SER A 134 -8.34 -15.30 17.08
C SER A 134 -9.35 -16.13 16.28
N GLY A 135 -8.97 -17.36 15.92
CA GLY A 135 -9.90 -18.36 15.43
C GLY A 135 -10.88 -18.78 16.51
N THR A 136 -11.82 -17.91 16.88
CA THR A 136 -12.98 -18.25 17.71
C THR A 136 -14.11 -17.27 17.43
N VAL A 137 -15.14 -17.81 16.78
CA VAL A 137 -16.54 -17.39 16.82
C VAL A 137 -16.87 -16.10 16.04
N TYR A 138 -17.19 -16.31 14.76
CA TYR A 138 -18.40 -15.67 14.22
C TYR A 138 -19.56 -16.07 15.15
N SER A 139 -19.88 -15.23 16.13
CA SER A 139 -21.17 -15.36 16.80
C SER A 139 -22.17 -14.94 15.74
N ASN A 140 -22.78 -15.94 15.10
CA ASN A 140 -24.04 -15.76 14.43
C ASN A 140 -24.91 -14.92 15.36
N ALA A 141 -25.19 -13.68 14.95
CA ALA A 141 -26.24 -12.89 15.55
C ALA A 141 -27.54 -13.65 15.25
N GLY A 142 -27.90 -14.51 16.21
CA GLY A 142 -29.14 -15.24 16.22
C GLY A 142 -30.28 -14.26 16.06
N ILE A 143 -31.07 -14.51 15.03
CA ILE A 143 -32.40 -13.97 14.85
C ILE A 143 -33.22 -14.26 16.12
N ALA A 144 -34.08 -13.30 16.45
CA ALA A 144 -35.14 -13.28 17.47
C ALA A 144 -34.75 -12.81 18.87
N ARG A 145 -34.97 -11.51 19.13
CA ARG A 145 -36.08 -11.07 20.00
C ARG A 145 -36.69 -9.77 19.49
N THR A 146 -37.94 -9.87 19.05
CA THR A 146 -38.94 -8.80 19.06
C THR A 146 -39.04 -8.20 20.47
N GLY A 147 -38.78 -6.90 20.58
CA GLY A 147 -38.96 -6.11 21.79
C GLY A 147 -38.72 -4.64 21.48
N ALA A 148 -39.80 -3.89 21.36
CA ALA A 148 -39.80 -2.46 21.07
C ALA A 148 -39.23 -1.63 22.24
N MET A 149 -38.72 -0.43 21.89
CA MET A 149 -38.45 0.73 22.76
C MET A 149 -37.30 0.49 23.75
N THR A 150 -36.09 1.01 23.53
CA THR A 150 -35.72 2.43 23.60
C THR A 150 -34.34 2.58 22.98
N ALA A 151 -34.12 3.56 22.11
CA ALA A 151 -32.80 3.82 21.53
C ALA A 151 -31.80 4.24 22.63
N PRO A 152 -30.68 3.53 22.85
CA PRO A 152 -29.52 4.17 23.43
C PRO A 152 -28.88 5.03 22.34
N ALA A 153 -28.75 6.33 22.62
CA ALA A 153 -27.96 7.26 21.82
C ALA A 153 -26.56 6.67 21.56
N PRO A 154 -25.91 6.99 20.43
CA PRO A 154 -24.52 6.62 20.23
C PRO A 154 -23.68 7.25 21.34
N THR A 155 -23.18 6.43 22.27
CA THR A 155 -22.07 6.85 23.12
C THR A 155 -20.86 6.97 22.22
N LEU A 156 -20.69 8.18 21.71
CA LEU A 156 -19.45 8.83 21.39
C LEU A 156 -18.34 8.31 22.30
N ALA A 157 -17.61 7.28 21.85
CA ALA A 157 -16.33 6.91 22.44
C ALA A 157 -15.33 7.96 21.98
N ASP A 158 -15.48 9.14 22.57
CA ASP A 158 -14.62 10.31 22.48
C ASP A 158 -13.30 10.00 23.18
N GLY A 159 -12.50 9.16 22.53
CA GLY A 159 -11.06 9.15 22.78
C GLY A 159 -10.48 10.42 22.17
N LEU A 160 -10.53 11.53 22.91
CA LEU A 160 -9.75 12.72 22.57
C LEU A 160 -8.32 12.27 22.34
N ALA A 161 -7.72 12.64 21.20
CA ALA A 161 -6.36 12.22 20.86
C ALA A 161 -5.31 12.66 21.91
N SER A 162 -5.64 13.66 22.74
CA SER A 162 -4.85 14.07 23.91
C SER A 162 -4.77 13.03 25.03
N MET A 163 -5.65 12.03 25.05
CA MET A 163 -5.71 10.99 26.09
C MET A 163 -5.30 9.61 25.59
N ASP A 164 -5.00 9.46 24.30
CA ASP A 164 -4.53 8.20 23.73
C ASP A 164 -3.01 8.10 23.83
N SER A 165 -2.51 7.16 24.64
CA SER A 165 -1.07 6.96 24.87
C SER A 165 -0.31 6.48 23.62
N ARG A 166 -1.02 6.08 22.56
CA ARG A 166 -0.44 5.74 21.26
C ARG A 166 -0.17 6.97 20.40
N VAL A 167 -0.77 8.12 20.75
CA VAL A 167 -0.59 9.38 20.03
C VAL A 167 0.54 10.17 20.69
N GLY A 168 1.65 10.30 19.96
CA GLY A 168 2.76 11.14 20.39
C GLY A 168 2.38 12.63 20.45
N LYS A 169 2.99 13.37 21.38
CA LYS A 169 2.75 14.81 21.57
C LYS A 169 3.04 15.64 20.30
N THR A 170 4.07 15.26 19.55
CA THR A 170 4.44 15.92 18.29
C THR A 170 3.39 15.70 17.21
N MET A 171 2.91 14.47 17.05
CA MET A 171 1.83 14.11 16.14
C MET A 171 0.51 14.81 16.48
N PHE A 172 0.14 14.86 17.77
CA PHE A 172 -1.06 15.57 18.23
C PHE A 172 -0.99 17.08 17.96
N ASN A 173 0.18 17.69 18.18
CA ASN A 173 0.37 19.12 17.89
C ASN A 173 0.32 19.41 16.39
N ALA A 174 0.91 18.55 15.55
CA ALA A 174 0.84 18.68 14.10
C ALA A 174 -0.61 18.53 13.58
N ALA A 175 -1.37 17.57 14.11
CA ALA A 175 -2.78 17.40 13.76
C ALA A 175 -3.64 18.62 14.16
N GLN A 176 -3.37 19.24 15.32
CA GLN A 176 -4.04 20.48 15.72
C GLN A 176 -3.73 21.66 14.81
N ASN A 177 -2.49 21.77 14.31
CA ASN A 177 -2.12 22.83 13.38
C ASN A 177 -2.90 22.71 12.06
N VAL A 178 -3.06 21.48 11.55
CA VAL A 178 -3.87 21.22 10.36
C VAL A 178 -5.34 21.56 10.63
N ALA A 179 -5.94 21.07 11.72
CA ALA A 179 -7.33 21.38 12.07
C ALA A 179 -7.58 22.90 12.18
N ALA A 180 -6.64 23.64 12.80
CA ALA A 180 -6.72 25.09 12.93
C ALA A 180 -6.62 25.82 11.58
N ALA A 181 -5.79 25.34 10.65
CA ALA A 181 -5.69 25.90 9.30
C ALA A 181 -7.01 25.77 8.52
N HIS A 182 -7.79 24.74 8.80
CA HIS A 182 -9.12 24.51 8.22
C HIS A 182 -10.26 25.12 9.05
N GLN A 183 -9.97 25.98 10.03
CA GLN A 183 -10.96 26.62 10.90
C GLN A 183 -11.84 25.64 11.69
N CYS A 184 -11.32 24.44 11.97
CA CYS A 184 -12.02 23.41 12.73
C CYS A 184 -11.76 23.52 14.23
N ASN A 185 -12.56 22.83 15.03
CA ASN A 185 -12.40 22.79 16.47
C ASN A 185 -11.09 22.06 16.85
N ARG A 186 -10.48 22.46 17.97
CA ARG A 186 -9.25 21.83 18.48
C ARG A 186 -9.48 20.45 19.11
N ALA A 187 -10.74 20.03 19.24
CA ALA A 187 -11.08 18.67 19.65
C ALA A 187 -10.83 17.72 18.48
N ILE A 188 -9.80 16.88 18.64
CA ILE A 188 -9.40 15.88 17.64
C ILE A 188 -9.81 14.50 18.13
N HIS A 189 -10.61 13.82 17.31
CA HIS A 189 -11.06 12.46 17.56
C HIS A 189 -10.14 11.48 16.84
N VAL A 190 -9.69 10.45 17.55
CA VAL A 190 -8.88 9.39 16.95
C VAL A 190 -9.80 8.47 16.16
N VAL A 191 -9.53 8.32 14.85
CA VAL A 191 -10.23 7.32 14.04
C VAL A 191 -9.40 6.03 13.99
N MET A 192 -8.11 6.12 13.71
CA MET A 192 -7.18 4.98 13.71
C MET A 192 -5.75 5.42 14.07
N VAL A 193 -4.97 4.52 14.70
CA VAL A 193 -3.54 4.71 14.94
C VAL A 193 -2.83 3.39 14.65
N ASP A 194 -1.85 3.42 13.74
CA ASP A 194 -1.00 2.30 13.34
C ASP A 194 0.47 2.73 13.33
N GLY A 195 1.17 2.47 14.43
CA GLY A 195 2.57 2.82 14.60
C GLY A 195 2.81 4.33 14.49
N GLN A 196 3.52 4.74 13.43
CA GLN A 196 3.77 6.17 13.15
C GLN A 196 2.64 6.83 12.33
N ARG A 197 1.67 6.08 11.81
CA ARG A 197 0.56 6.64 11.06
C ARG A 197 -0.68 6.77 11.93
N ALA A 198 -1.37 7.90 11.86
CA ALA A 198 -2.61 8.10 12.60
C ALA A 198 -3.61 8.86 11.73
N MET A 199 -4.86 8.42 11.80
CA MET A 199 -5.99 9.10 11.17
C MET A 199 -6.86 9.72 12.24
N PHE A 200 -7.08 11.01 12.10
CA PHE A 200 -7.85 11.82 13.00
C PHE A 200 -9.05 12.45 12.29
N ARG A 201 -10.05 12.85 13.07
CA ARG A 201 -11.21 13.61 12.61
C ARG A 201 -11.38 14.84 13.47
N SER A 202 -11.59 15.98 12.83
CA SER A 202 -11.91 17.24 13.52
C SER A 202 -13.22 17.79 12.97
N GLN A 203 -14.07 18.27 13.88
CA GLN A 203 -15.36 18.85 13.54
C GLN A 203 -15.19 20.34 13.25
N CYS A 204 -15.73 20.78 12.11
CA CYS A 204 -15.60 22.15 11.65
C CYS A 204 -16.97 22.84 11.74
N PRO A 205 -17.10 23.98 12.44
CA PRO A 205 -18.41 24.62 12.62
C PRO A 205 -18.95 25.28 11.34
N ALA A 206 -18.08 25.59 10.37
CA ALA A 206 -18.43 26.30 9.14
C ALA A 206 -18.34 25.41 7.87
N SER A 207 -17.97 24.14 8.00
CA SER A 207 -17.77 23.21 6.88
C SER A 207 -17.97 21.75 7.31
N ASP A 208 -17.94 20.82 6.37
CA ASP A 208 -17.89 19.39 6.71
C ASP A 208 -16.64 19.04 7.54
N ASP A 209 -16.76 17.99 8.36
CA ASP A 209 -15.65 17.46 9.14
C ASP A 209 -14.46 17.11 8.26
N VAL A 210 -13.26 17.46 8.72
CA VAL A 210 -12.03 17.14 8.02
C VAL A 210 -11.40 15.87 8.61
N GLN A 211 -10.93 14.98 7.74
CA GLN A 211 -10.06 13.87 8.14
C GLN A 211 -8.62 14.32 8.01
N ILE A 212 -7.77 13.96 8.97
CA ILE A 212 -6.36 14.34 9.01
C ILE A 212 -5.55 13.07 9.08
N GLU A 213 -4.73 12.83 8.07
CA GLU A 213 -3.77 11.74 8.09
C GLU A 213 -2.40 12.26 8.51
N CYS A 214 -1.82 11.62 9.52
CA CYS A 214 -0.51 11.93 10.03
C CYS A 214 0.43 10.75 9.85
N ALA A 215 1.68 11.02 9.51
CA ALA A 215 2.82 10.10 9.55
C ALA A 215 3.91 10.75 10.43
N GLY A 216 3.90 10.44 11.72
CA GLY A 216 4.75 11.09 12.71
C GLY A 216 4.28 12.52 12.98
N ASP A 217 5.14 13.51 12.69
CA ASP A 217 4.85 14.94 12.82
C ASP A 217 4.39 15.59 11.50
N ALA A 218 4.39 14.86 10.39
CA ALA A 218 3.83 15.32 9.13
C ALA A 218 2.34 14.96 9.06
N CYS A 219 1.46 15.97 9.00
CA CYS A 219 0.01 15.78 8.93
C CYS A 219 -0.58 16.53 7.73
N VAL A 220 -1.56 15.91 7.06
CA VAL A 220 -2.28 16.49 5.92
C VAL A 220 -3.78 16.30 6.08
N ALA A 221 -4.56 17.30 5.67
CA ALA A 221 -6.02 17.17 5.63
C ALA A 221 -6.44 16.42 4.35
N MET A 222 -7.19 15.36 4.53
CA MET A 222 -7.91 14.68 3.46
C MET A 222 -9.28 15.34 3.32
N GLN A 223 -9.54 15.95 2.17
CA GLN A 223 -10.89 16.39 1.85
C GLN A 223 -11.77 15.14 1.63
N PRO A 224 -12.98 15.11 2.21
CA PRO A 224 -13.93 14.07 1.85
C PRO A 224 -14.15 14.18 0.34
N THR A 225 -13.92 13.08 -0.37
CA THR A 225 -14.25 12.98 -1.80
C THR A 225 -15.74 13.18 -1.95
N GLY A 226 -16.13 14.44 -2.18
CA GLY A 226 -17.48 14.84 -2.49
C GLY A 226 -17.90 14.19 -3.79
N LEU A 227 -19.07 13.55 -3.72
CA LEU A 227 -19.89 13.12 -4.83
C LEU A 227 -19.83 14.12 -6.00
N ALA A 228 -19.64 13.55 -7.20
CA ALA A 228 -20.08 14.03 -8.51
C ALA A 228 -20.50 15.51 -8.58
N GLY A 229 -19.61 16.35 -9.13
CA GLY A 229 -20.01 17.58 -9.80
C GLY A 229 -20.44 17.26 -11.23
N SER A 230 -21.73 17.51 -11.49
CA SER A 230 -22.52 17.49 -12.74
C SER A 230 -21.77 17.68 -14.06
#